data_AF-A0A2G6LG37-F1
#
_entry.id   AF-A0A2G6LG37-F1
#
_cell.length_a   1.000
_cell.length_b   1.000
_cell.length_c   1.000
_cell.angle_alpha   90.00
_cell.angle_beta   90.00
_cell.angle_gamma   90.00
#
_symmetry.space_group_name_H-M   'P 1'
#
loop_
_entity.id
_entity.type
_entity.pdbx_description
1 polymer ?
#
loop_
_entity_poly.entity_id
_entity_poly.type
_entity_poly.pdbx_seq_one_letter_code
_entity_poly.pdbx_strand_id
1 'polypeptide(L)' 'MPNIEAENFSERMRAAISLSWVMFSRKVGSGLIPINKEASTQLQYAYVLQQLIPLITFHESERFEIELETGVQA' A
#
# COMPACT_ATOMS: atom_id res chain seq x y z
N MET A 1 4.48 -12.89 -12.56
CA MET A 1 4.90 -11.64 -11.89
C MET A 1 3.65 -10.79 -11.68
N PRO A 2 3.52 -10.06 -10.57
CA PRO A 2 2.38 -9.16 -10.39
C PRO A 2 2.35 -8.11 -11.50
N ASN A 3 1.21 -7.96 -12.18
CA ASN A 3 1.04 -7.00 -13.27
C ASN A 3 0.16 -5.82 -12.82
N ILE A 4 0.74 -4.62 -12.78
CA ILE A 4 0.04 -3.40 -12.35
C ILE A 4 -0.98 -2.90 -13.39
N GLU A 5 -0.89 -3.38 -14.63
CA GLU A 5 -1.76 -3.02 -15.76
C GLU A 5 -2.73 -4.15 -16.13
N ALA A 6 -2.89 -5.16 -15.28
CA ALA A 6 -3.83 -6.27 -15.54
C ALA A 6 -5.27 -5.75 -15.74
N GLU A 7 -6.08 -6.40 -16.58
CA GLU A 7 -7.49 -6.03 -16.73
C GLU A 7 -8.30 -6.29 -15.44
N ASN A 8 -7.93 -7.34 -14.71
CA ASN A 8 -8.59 -7.71 -13.46
C ASN A 8 -8.15 -6.80 -12.30
N PHE A 9 -9.11 -6.12 -11.67
CA PHE A 9 -8.86 -5.22 -10.54
C PHE A 9 -8.12 -5.91 -9.38
N SER A 10 -8.50 -7.13 -9.01
CA SER A 10 -7.86 -7.85 -7.90
C SER A 10 -6.40 -8.20 -8.22
N GLU A 11 -6.07 -8.46 -9.48
CA GLU A 11 -4.70 -8.68 -9.91
C GLU A 11 -3.87 -7.39 -9.84
N ARG A 12 -4.40 -6.27 -10.34
CA ARG A 12 -3.76 -4.96 -10.20
C ARG A 12 -3.57 -4.60 -8.73
N MET A 13 -4.55 -4.88 -7.87
CA MET A 13 -4.45 -4.58 -6.45
C MET A 13 -3.33 -5.37 -5.76
N ARG A 14 -3.19 -6.67 -6.08
CA ARG A 14 -2.05 -7.48 -5.59
C ARG A 14 -0.72 -6.95 -6.08
N ALA A 15 -0.66 -6.47 -7.32
CA ALA A 15 0.53 -5.82 -7.87
C ALA A 15 0.84 -4.50 -7.17
N ALA A 16 -0.17 -3.69 -6.85
CA ALA A 16 -0.02 -2.43 -6.14
C ALA A 16 0.49 -2.62 -4.71
N ILE A 17 -0.03 -3.61 -3.98
CA ILE A 17 0.46 -4.01 -2.66
C ILE A 17 1.95 -4.39 -2.75
N SER A 18 2.30 -5.26 -3.70
CA SER A 18 3.68 -5.72 -3.88
C SER A 18 4.63 -4.57 -4.22
N LEU A 19 4.24 -3.71 -5.15
CA LEU A 19 5.03 -2.57 -5.57
C LEU A 19 5.19 -1.54 -4.45
N SER A 20 4.11 -1.22 -3.73
CA SER A 20 4.13 -0.30 -2.60
C SER A 20 5.07 -0.80 -1.50
N TRP A 21 5.10 -2.12 -1.25
CA TRP A 21 6.00 -2.71 -0.25
C TRP A 21 7.47 -2.57 -0.66
N VAL A 22 7.79 -2.82 -1.93
CA VAL A 22 9.14 -2.62 -2.47
C VAL A 22 9.58 -1.15 -2.36
N MET A 23 8.71 -0.21 -2.69
CA MET A 23 9.03 1.21 -2.61
C MET A 23 9.18 1.68 -1.17
N PHE A 24 8.24 1.28 -0.31
CA PHE A 24 8.27 1.56 1.13
C PHE A 24 9.56 1.03 1.77
N SER A 25 9.87 -0.26 1.59
CA SER A 25 11.06 -0.89 2.17
C SER A 25 12.37 -0.24 1.73
N ARG A 26 12.49 0.16 0.44
CA ARG A 26 13.64 0.91 -0.05
C ARG A 26 13.78 2.28 0.61
N LYS A 27 12.66 3.00 0.77
CA LYS A 27 12.64 4.33 1.41
C LYS A 27 12.96 4.26 2.90
N VAL A 28 12.50 3.22 3.60
CA VAL A 28 12.88 2.97 5.00
C VAL A 28 14.36 2.60 5.09
N GLY A 29 14.83 1.68 4.25
CA GLY A 29 16.23 1.25 4.22
C GLY A 29 17.22 2.36 3.87
N SER A 30 16.78 3.36 3.09
CA SER A 30 17.59 4.55 2.77
C SER A 30 17.45 5.68 3.80
N GLY A 31 16.62 5.53 4.84
CA GLY A 31 16.34 6.56 5.84
C GLY A 31 15.47 7.74 5.35
N LEU A 32 14.86 7.64 4.16
CA LEU A 32 13.99 8.69 3.63
C LEU A 32 12.61 8.70 4.30
N ILE A 33 12.11 7.53 4.70
CA ILE A 33 10.95 7.40 5.58
C ILE A 33 11.47 7.00 6.97
N PRO A 34 11.39 7.89 7.97
CA PRO A 34 11.74 7.53 9.34
C PRO A 34 10.63 6.66 9.95
N ILE A 35 11.02 5.57 10.61
CA ILE A 35 10.12 4.68 11.36
C ILE A 35 10.39 4.86 12.86
N ASN A 36 9.36 5.27 13.59
CA ASN A 36 9.39 5.53 15.03
C ASN A 36 8.32 4.67 15.73
N LYS A 37 8.42 3.33 15.54
CA LYS A 37 7.54 2.21 16.03
C LYS A 37 6.65 1.56 14.96
N GLU A 38 6.09 0.40 15.29
CA GLU A 38 5.24 -0.41 14.41
C GLU A 38 4.02 0.33 13.86
N ALA A 39 3.34 1.12 14.68
CA ALA A 39 2.22 1.97 14.23
C ALA A 39 2.66 2.95 13.13
N SER A 40 3.87 3.48 13.20
CA SER A 40 4.41 4.34 12.14
C SER A 40 4.71 3.55 10.86
N THR A 41 5.08 2.27 10.94
CA THR A 41 5.26 1.38 9.79
C THR A 41 3.96 1.22 9.02
N GLN A 42 2.86 0.87 9.70
CA GLN A 42 1.55 0.67 9.07
C GLN A 42 1.05 1.97 8.42
N LEU A 43 1.15 3.10 9.14
CA LEU A 43 0.76 4.42 8.63
C LEU A 43 1.57 4.83 7.38
N GLN A 44 2.88 4.67 7.42
CA GLN A 44 3.76 5.05 6.30
C GLN A 44 3.58 4.13 5.09
N TYR A 45 3.38 2.84 5.31
CA TYR A 45 3.07 1.90 4.23
C TYR A 45 1.71 2.20 3.58
N ALA A 46 0.66 2.41 4.40
CA ALA A 46 -0.65 2.82 3.92
C ALA A 46 -0.58 4.14 3.14
N TYR A 47 0.23 5.09 3.60
CA TYR A 47 0.47 6.34 2.88
C TYR A 47 1.11 6.13 1.51
N VAL A 48 2.01 5.17 1.33
CA VAL A 48 2.56 4.85 -0.01
C VAL A 48 1.49 4.20 -0.89
N LEU A 49 0.76 3.22 -0.33
CA LEU A 49 -0.25 2.47 -1.06
C LEU A 49 -1.42 3.36 -1.52
N GLN A 50 -1.89 4.28 -0.68
CA GLN A 50 -2.99 5.19 -1.02
C GLN A 50 -2.64 6.16 -2.17
N GLN A 51 -1.35 6.41 -2.45
CA GLN A 51 -0.96 7.20 -3.64
C GLN A 51 -1.06 6.37 -4.92
N LEU A 52 -0.84 5.05 -4.83
CA LEU A 52 -0.82 4.16 -5.99
C LEU A 52 -2.22 3.71 -6.39
N ILE A 53 -3.10 3.46 -5.41
CA ILE A 53 -4.44 2.93 -5.70
C ILE A 53 -5.23 3.82 -6.68
N PRO A 54 -5.30 5.16 -6.53
CA PRO A 54 -6.01 6.01 -7.49
C PRO A 54 -5.50 5.89 -8.93
N LEU A 55 -4.23 5.51 -9.13
CA LEU A 55 -3.63 5.36 -10.45
C LEU A 55 -4.00 4.03 -11.12
N ILE A 56 -4.47 3.05 -10.36
CA ILE A 56 -4.83 1.70 -10.85
C ILE A 56 -6.34 1.41 -10.78
N THR A 57 -7.12 2.36 -10.28
CA THR A 57 -8.59 2.33 -10.25
C THR A 57 -9.09 2.99 -11.53
N PHE A 58 -9.72 2.20 -12.40
CA PHE A 58 -10.14 2.63 -13.75
C PHE A 58 -11.65 2.76 -13.89
N HIS A 59 -12.43 2.15 -12.99
CA HIS A 59 -13.89 2.13 -13.05
C HIS A 59 -14.52 2.49 -11.69
N GLU A 60 -15.69 3.12 -11.71
CA GLU A 60 -16.42 3.49 -10.47
C GLU A 60 -16.88 2.29 -9.63
N SER A 61 -16.98 1.11 -10.24
CA SER A 61 -17.29 -0.15 -9.56
C SER A 61 -16.12 -0.71 -8.77
N GLU A 62 -14.90 -0.24 -9.04
CA GLU A 62 -13.68 -0.66 -8.34
C GLU A 62 -13.54 0.15 -7.04
N ARG A 63 -13.71 -0.55 -5.91
CA ARG A 63 -13.64 0.06 -4.59
C ARG A 63 -12.52 -0.58 -3.78
N PHE A 64 -11.93 0.21 -2.91
CA PHE A 64 -10.92 -0.23 -1.97
C PHE A 64 -11.11 0.46 -0.63
N GLU A 65 -10.65 -0.20 0.42
CA GLU A 65 -10.58 0.34 1.76
C GLU A 65 -9.25 -0.11 2.36
N ILE A 66 -8.58 0.80 3.07
CA ILE A 66 -7.37 0.49 3.81
C ILE A 66 -7.73 0.56 5.29
N GLU A 67 -7.72 -0.59 5.95
CA GLU A 67 -7.87 -0.68 7.39
C GLU A 67 -6.50 -0.89 8.02
N LEU A 68 -6.18 -0.10 9.03
CA LEU A 68 -4.99 -0.30 9.86
C LEU A 68 -5.36 -1.19 11.04
N GLU A 69 -4.41 -2.01 11.50
CA GLU A 69 -4.65 -2.78 12.71
C GLU A 69 -4.85 -1.83 13.89
N THR A 70 -5.95 -2.03 14.62
CA THR A 70 -6.21 -1.30 15.86
C THR A 70 -5.44 -1.98 16.99
N GLY A 71 -4.80 -1.19 17.84
CA GLY A 71 -4.12 -1.74 19.02
C GLY A 71 -5.08 -2.55 19.89
N VAL A 72 -4.57 -3.59 20.56
CA VAL A 72 -5.36 -4.39 21.51
C VAL A 72 -5.91 -3.46 22.60
N GLN A 73 -7.23 -3.37 22.73
CA GLN A 73 -7.85 -2.82 23.93
C GLN A 73 -7.58 -3.80 25.08
N ALA A 74 -6.78 -3.37 26.05
CA ALA A 74 -6.56 -4.09 27.30
C ALA A 74 -7.76 -3.92 28.24
#